data_AF-A0A3P6F024-F1
#
_entry.id   AF-A0A3P6F024-F1
#
_cell.length_a   1.000
_cell.length_b   1.000
_cell.length_c   1.000
_cell.angle_alpha   90.00
_cell.angle_beta   90.00
_cell.angle_gamma   90.00
#
_symmetry.space_group_name_H-M   'P 1'
#
loop_
_entity.id
_entity.type
_entity.pdbx_description
1 polymer ?
#
loop_
_entity_poly.entity_id
_entity_poly.type
_entity_poly.pdbx_seq_one_letter_code
_entity_poly.pdbx_strand_id
1 'polypeptide(L)'
;MNSTTPLQLVQSSIEKKRVKAKELSKKTNGLRKKSWPQTWEGVQLLFAAIDIKLATRVLRMGKISKEQLLWCEEKMKKLNFSSGKLQRHPSPILFPSC
;
A
#
# COMPACT_ATOMS: atom_id res chain seq x y z
N MET A 1 17.28 -14.22 20.72
CA MET A 1 16.97 -12.98 19.98
C MET A 1 16.18 -13.38 18.75
N ASN A 2 14.92 -12.95 18.64
CA ASN A 2 14.04 -13.41 17.57
C ASN A 2 14.34 -12.56 16.33
N SER A 3 15.14 -13.08 15.40
CA SER A 3 15.48 -12.39 14.16
C SER A 3 14.20 -12.10 13.36
N THR A 4 13.96 -10.83 13.03
CA THR A 4 12.79 -10.45 12.23
C THR A 4 12.98 -10.96 10.81
N THR A 5 12.02 -11.74 10.31
CA THR A 5 12.06 -12.28 8.95
C THR A 5 11.78 -11.18 7.91
N PRO A 6 12.26 -11.32 6.66
CA PRO A 6 11.91 -10.40 5.57
C PRO A 6 10.39 -10.23 5.40
N LEU A 7 9.63 -11.31 5.53
CA LEU A 7 8.17 -11.29 5.49
C LEU A 7 7.58 -10.37 6.58
N GLN A 8 8.05 -10.48 7.83
CA GLN A 8 7.59 -9.64 8.93
C GLN A 8 7.92 -8.16 8.72
N LEU A 9 9.07 -7.84 8.12
CA LEU A 9 9.42 -6.45 7.76
C LEU A 9 8.44 -5.88 6.74
N VAL A 10 8.13 -6.64 5.68
CA VAL A 10 7.17 -6.21 4.65
C VAL A 10 5.76 -6.09 5.23
N GLN A 11 5.33 -7.04 6.08
CA GLN A 11 4.04 -6.96 6.79
C GLN A 11 3.93 -5.68 7.64
N SER A 12 4.98 -5.36 8.41
CA SER A 12 5.04 -4.13 9.21
C SER A 12 4.97 -2.87 8.33
N SER A 13 5.68 -2.86 7.20
CA SER A 13 5.63 -1.76 6.23
C SER A 13 4.23 -1.53 5.67
N ILE A 14 3.56 -2.60 5.21
CA ILE A 14 2.19 -2.54 4.69
C ILE A 14 1.22 -2.04 5.76
N GLU A 15 1.32 -2.54 6.99
CA GLU A 15 0.45 -2.13 8.08
C GLU A 15 0.63 -0.64 8.42
N LYS A 16 1.88 -0.15 8.50
CA LYS A 16 2.18 1.27 8.68
C LYS A 16 1.55 2.13 7.57
N LYS A 17 1.65 1.73 6.31
CA LYS A 17 1.02 2.44 5.18
C LYS A 17 -0.50 2.39 5.25
N ARG A 18 -1.08 1.25 5.66
CA ARG A 18 -2.52 1.09 5.86
C ARG A 18 -3.07 2.05 6.90
N VAL A 19 -2.40 2.19 8.04
CA VAL A 19 -2.79 3.13 9.11
C VAL A 19 -2.75 4.56 8.59
N LYS A 20 -1.64 4.98 7.96
CA LYS A 20 -1.52 6.33 7.40
C LYS A 20 -2.58 6.65 6.35
N ALA A 21 -2.87 5.71 5.45
CA ALA A 21 -3.92 5.87 4.45
C ALA A 21 -5.31 6.05 5.09
N LYS A 22 -5.64 5.25 6.12
CA LYS A 22 -6.91 5.36 6.85
C LYS A 22 -7.07 6.71 7.54
N GLU A 23 -6.01 7.20 8.20
CA GLU A 23 -6.04 8.52 8.85
C GLU A 23 -6.23 9.65 7.83
N LEU A 24 -5.59 9.56 6.67
CA LEU A 24 -5.77 10.55 5.60
C LEU A 24 -7.17 10.51 4.99
N SER A 25 -7.76 9.31 4.85
CA SER A 25 -9.13 9.14 4.36
C SER A 25 -10.20 9.74 5.28
N LYS A 26 -9.97 9.72 6.60
CA LYS A 26 -10.90 10.35 7.56
C LYS A 26 -10.95 11.86 7.38
N LYS A 27 -9.80 12.50 7.14
CA LYS A 27 -9.67 13.95 6.96
C LYS A 27 -10.29 14.47 5.67
N THR A 28 -10.38 13.64 4.64
CA THR A 28 -10.81 14.02 3.28
C THR A 28 -12.31 13.82 3.05
N ASN A 29 -13.14 13.97 4.09
CA ASN A 29 -14.58 13.67 4.08
C ASN A 29 -14.86 12.24 3.63
N GLY A 30 -14.41 11.30 4.47
CA GLY A 30 -14.80 9.89 4.50
C GLY A 30 -15.27 9.34 3.17
N LEU A 31 -14.31 9.01 2.29
CA LEU A 31 -14.49 8.34 1.00
C LEU A 31 -15.83 7.60 0.99
N ARG A 32 -16.88 8.22 0.42
CA ARG A 32 -18.21 7.59 0.33
C ARG A 32 -17.94 6.24 -0.31
N LYS A 33 -18.07 5.16 0.47
CA LYS A 33 -17.48 3.84 0.16
C LYS A 33 -17.99 3.20 -1.15
N LYS A 34 -18.86 3.89 -1.87
CA LYS A 34 -19.56 3.44 -3.08
C LYS A 34 -19.41 4.40 -4.27
N SER A 35 -18.79 5.57 -4.14
CA SER A 35 -18.65 6.52 -5.25
C SER A 35 -17.19 6.77 -5.63
N TRP A 36 -16.97 7.05 -6.91
CA TRP A 36 -15.68 7.49 -7.40
C TRP A 36 -15.25 8.81 -6.72
N PRO A 37 -13.96 8.96 -6.34
CA PRO A 37 -13.48 10.21 -5.75
C PRO A 37 -13.59 11.36 -6.73
N GLN A 38 -14.05 12.52 -6.24
CA GLN A 38 -14.24 13.73 -7.07
C GLN A 38 -12.99 14.62 -7.10
N THR A 39 -12.00 14.36 -6.26
CA THR A 39 -10.74 15.10 -6.20
C THR A 39 -9.57 14.24 -6.60
N TRP A 40 -8.52 14.86 -7.13
CA TRP A 40 -7.28 14.17 -7.48
C TRP A 40 -6.66 13.46 -6.27
N GLU A 41 -6.66 14.12 -5.11
CA GLU A 41 -6.18 13.55 -3.84
C GLU A 41 -6.97 12.30 -3.45
N GLY A 42 -8.29 12.33 -3.67
CA GLY A 42 -9.16 11.18 -3.45
C GLY A 42 -8.85 10.01 -4.39
N VAL A 43 -8.59 10.30 -5.67
CA VAL A 43 -8.17 9.28 -6.67
C VAL A 43 -6.82 8.67 -6.28
N GLN A 44 -5.86 9.50 -5.88
CA GLN A 44 -4.55 9.03 -5.40
C GLN A 44 -4.69 8.14 -4.16
N LEU A 45 -5.58 8.50 -3.23
CA LEU A 45 -5.85 7.73 -2.02
C LEU A 45 -6.55 6.40 -2.32
N LEU A 46 -7.45 6.37 -3.30
CA LEU A 46 -8.06 5.15 -3.81
C LEU A 46 -6.99 4.21 -4.40
N PHE A 47 -6.09 4.72 -5.24
CA PHE A 47 -5.02 3.91 -5.81
C PHE A 47 -4.02 3.42 -4.75
N ALA A 48 -3.69 4.23 -3.76
CA ALA A 48 -2.89 3.78 -2.62
C ALA A 48 -3.59 2.66 -1.84
N ALA A 49 -4.90 2.76 -1.62
CA ALA A 49 -5.67 1.70 -0.97
C ALA A 49 -5.69 0.40 -1.79
N ILE A 50 -5.75 0.49 -3.12
CA ILE A 50 -5.64 -0.65 -4.02
C ILE A 50 -4.25 -1.29 -3.92
N ASP A 51 -3.17 -0.51 -4.02
CA ASP A 51 -1.79 -1.01 -3.89
C ASP A 51 -1.57 -1.73 -2.55
N ILE A 52 -2.06 -1.16 -1.44
CA ILE A 52 -1.97 -1.76 -0.09
C ILE A 52 -2.76 -3.07 -0.01
N LYS A 53 -3.99 -3.11 -0.52
CA LYS A 53 -4.81 -4.32 -0.53
C LYS A 53 -4.19 -5.42 -1.39
N LEU A 54 -3.62 -5.04 -2.54
CA LEU A 54 -2.98 -5.97 -3.45
C LEU A 54 -1.75 -6.61 -2.80
N ALA A 55 -0.84 -5.81 -2.23
CA ALA A 55 0.32 -6.31 -1.49
C ALA A 55 -0.10 -7.19 -0.30
N THR A 56 -1.15 -6.80 0.43
CA THR A 56 -1.70 -7.61 1.53
C THR A 56 -2.18 -8.98 1.05
N ARG A 57 -2.79 -9.08 -0.14
CA ARG A 57 -3.21 -10.37 -0.72
C ARG A 57 -2.00 -11.21 -1.15
N VAL A 58 -0.98 -10.59 -1.75
CA VAL A 58 0.25 -11.29 -2.15
C VAL A 58 0.91 -11.94 -0.92
N LEU A 59 0.99 -11.22 0.21
CA LEU A 59 1.53 -11.78 1.46
C LEU A 59 0.71 -12.94 2.07
N ARG A 60 -0.49 -13.20 1.56
CA ARG A 60 -1.36 -14.31 1.99
C ARG A 60 -1.38 -15.47 1.01
N MET A 61 -0.57 -15.43 -0.05
CA MET A 61 -0.39 -16.56 -0.95
C MET A 61 0.31 -17.71 -0.21
N GLY A 62 -0.07 -18.96 -0.52
CA GLY A 62 0.44 -20.14 0.20
C GLY A 62 1.96 -20.34 0.08
N LYS A 63 2.55 -19.93 -1.04
CA LYS A 63 4.00 -19.83 -1.24
C LYS A 63 4.30 -18.46 -1.84
N ILE A 64 5.15 -17.68 -1.17
CA ILE A 64 5.58 -16.36 -1.63
C ILE A 64 7.05 -16.41 -2.06
N SER A 65 7.34 -15.91 -3.26
CA SER A 65 8.72 -15.83 -3.76
C SER A 65 9.43 -14.58 -3.21
N LYS A 66 10.76 -14.54 -3.34
CA LYS A 66 11.56 -13.37 -2.95
C LYS A 66 11.19 -12.15 -3.80
N GLU A 67 10.94 -12.36 -5.09
CA GLU A 67 10.56 -11.34 -6.07
C GLU A 67 9.20 -10.75 -5.70
N GLN A 68 8.25 -11.59 -5.26
CA GLN A 68 6.93 -11.14 -4.78
C GLN A 68 7.03 -10.34 -3.47
N LEU A 69 7.94 -10.71 -2.56
CA LEU A 69 8.23 -9.94 -1.36
C LEU A 69 8.84 -8.57 -1.69
N LEU A 70 9.84 -8.54 -2.58
CA LEU A 70 10.47 -7.31 -3.06
C LEU A 70 9.44 -6.41 -3.77
N TRP A 71 8.55 -7.00 -4.57
CA TRP A 71 7.47 -6.28 -5.22
C TRP A 71 6.54 -5.61 -4.20
N CYS A 72 6.17 -6.30 -3.12
CA CYS A 72 5.38 -5.72 -2.04
C CYS A 72 6.09 -4.55 -1.36
N GLU A 73 7.40 -4.70 -1.11
CA GLU A 73 8.22 -3.65 -0.50
C GLU A 73 8.28 -2.40 -1.38
N GLU A 74 8.61 -2.56 -2.66
CA GLU A 74 8.71 -1.47 -3.63
C GLU A 74 7.36 -0.78 -3.84
N LYS A 75 6.26 -1.54 -3.84
CA LYS A 75 4.90 -0.97 -3.85
C LYS A 75 4.67 -0.04 -2.66
N MET A 76 5.15 -0.38 -1.46
CA MET A 76 4.99 0.47 -0.28
C MET A 76 5.93 1.68 -0.28
N LYS A 77 7.14 1.57 -0.85
CA LYS A 77 8.08 2.70 -1.01
C LYS A 77 7.50 3.79 -1.92
N LYS A 78 6.72 3.42 -2.93
CA LYS A 78 6.04 4.37 -3.83
C LYS A 78 4.90 5.17 -3.21
N LEU A 79 4.51 4.87 -1.96
CA LEU A 79 3.48 5.59 -1.22
C LEU A 79 4.11 6.49 -0.15
N ASN A 80 4.37 7.76 -0.45
CA ASN A 80 4.90 8.69 0.54
C ASN A 80 3.76 9.45 1.24
N PHE A 81 3.72 9.36 2.57
CA PHE A 81 2.76 10.05 3.42
C PHE A 81 3.51 11.04 4.28
N SER A 82 3.54 12.30 3.86
CA SER A 82 4.26 13.40 4.50
C SER A 82 3.36 14.62 4.62
N SER A 83 3.48 15.37 5.72
CA SER A 83 2.77 16.63 5.94
C SER A 83 1.25 16.56 5.71
N GLY A 84 0.62 15.43 6.10
CA GLY A 84 -0.81 15.22 5.92
C GLY A 84 -1.29 15.05 4.48
N LYS A 85 -0.38 14.78 3.53
CA LYS A 85 -0.68 14.51 2.13
C LYS A 85 -0.12 13.16 1.68
N LEU A 86 -0.65 12.66 0.56
CA LEU A 86 -0.14 11.48 -0.13
C LEU A 86 0.56 11.92 -1.42
N GLN A 87 1.82 11.52 -1.56
CA GLN A 87 2.57 11.56 -2.82
C GLN A 87 2.77 10.11 -3.28
N ARG A 88 2.07 9.72 -4.34
CA ARG A 88 2.19 8.39 -4.92
C ARG A 88 2.99 8.49 -6.22
N HIS A 89 4.01 7.65 -6.35
CA HIS A 89 4.80 7.59 -7.57
C HIS A 89 3.95 7.02 -8.73
N PRO A 90 3.94 7.63 -9.93
CA PRO A 90 3.05 7.23 -11.02
C PRO A 90 3.46 5.90 -11.66
N SER A 91 4.74 5.52 -11.60
CA SER A 91 5.24 4.35 -12.33
C SER A 91 4.58 3.04 -11.87
N PRO A 92 3.97 2.27 -12.79
CA PRO A 92 3.47 0.93 -12.48
C PRO A 92 4.65 0.03 -12.08
N ILE A 93 4.42 -0.85 -11.10
CA ILE A 93 5.32 -1.99 -10.84
C ILE A 93 4.52 -3.20 -11.25
N LEU A 94 4.93 -3.84 -12.34
CA LEU A 94 4.32 -5.07 -12.82
C LEU A 94 4.54 -6.17 -11.76
N PHE A 95 3.51 -6.97 -11.53
CA PHE A 95 3.62 -8.11 -10.64
C PHE A 95 4.59 -9.13 -11.27
N PRO A 96 5.57 -9.66 -10.53
CA PRO A 96 6.49 -10.64 -11.08
C PRO A 96 5.73 -11.90 -11.51
N SER A 97 5.81 -12.24 -12.79
CA SER A 97 5.53 -13.59 -13.27
C SER A 97 6.59 -14.52 -12.69
N CYS A 98 6.16 -15.73 -12.32
CA CYS A 98 6.93 -16.78 -11.62
C CYS A 98 8.43 -16.82 -11.90
#